data_AF-A0A832I061-F1
#
_entry.id   AF-A0A832I061-F1
#
_cell.length_a   1.000
_cell.length_b   1.000
_cell.length_c   1.000
_cell.angle_alpha   90.00
_cell.angle_beta   90.00
_cell.angle_gamma   90.00
#
_symmetry.space_group_name_H-M   'P 1'
#
loop_
_entity.id
_entity.type
_entity.pdbx_description
1 polymer ?
#
loop_
_entity_poly.entity_id
_entity_poly.type
_entity_poly.pdbx_seq_one_letter_code
_entity_poly.pdbx_strand_id
1 'polypeptide(L)'
;MKTLRISDDAHQKLTALLGELTAQTMRMQTYTDAIESLLSQSVILPSELLADVERFIEANKHLGYTTREEFVRDAVRWRLRFLKGDYEYLEIPRAEYERLQQALRDMETPFLGVSDFIEQQIRNLLDKYAEWIREKEEYEGEKPRKRK
;
A
#
# COMPACT_ATOMS: atom_id res chain seq x y z
N MET A 1 18.93 40.50 -10.24
CA MET A 1 19.48 39.19 -9.82
C MET A 1 19.51 39.15 -8.30
N LYS A 2 18.98 38.09 -7.68
CA LYS A 2 19.15 37.84 -6.25
C LYS A 2 20.20 36.75 -6.12
N THR A 3 21.28 37.01 -5.38
CA THR A 3 22.36 36.04 -5.17
C THR A 3 22.07 35.27 -3.89
N LEU A 4 21.83 33.96 -4.00
CA LEU A 4 21.71 33.05 -2.87
C LEU A 4 23.09 32.43 -2.63
N ARG A 5 23.62 32.60 -1.41
CA ARG A 5 24.76 31.80 -0.96
C ARG A 5 24.24 30.45 -0.50
N ILE A 6 24.67 29.41 -1.19
CA ILE A 6 24.38 28.03 -0.85
C ILE A 6 25.65 27.37 -0.33
N SER A 7 25.51 26.41 0.58
CA SER A 7 26.63 25.57 1.01
C SER A 7 27.02 24.59 -0.12
N ASP A 8 28.25 24.08 -0.08
CA ASP A 8 28.74 23.12 -1.07
C ASP A 8 27.89 21.83 -1.09
N ASP A 9 27.40 21.38 0.06
CA ASP A 9 26.50 20.22 0.15
C ASP A 9 25.14 20.48 -0.52
N ALA A 10 24.56 21.66 -0.30
CA ALA A 10 23.32 22.05 -0.97
C ALA A 10 23.52 22.19 -2.49
N HIS A 11 24.67 22.72 -2.92
CA HIS A 11 25.03 22.80 -4.33
C HIS A 11 25.18 21.43 -4.98
N GLN A 12 25.82 20.48 -4.30
CA GLN A 12 25.99 19.12 -4.78
C GLN A 12 24.63 18.40 -4.95
N LYS A 13 23.75 18.52 -3.96
CA LYS A 13 22.39 17.95 -3.99
C LYS A 13 21.53 18.56 -5.11
N LEU A 14 21.57 19.88 -5.28
CA LEU A 14 20.85 20.57 -6.34
C LEU A 14 21.38 20.20 -7.73
N THR A 15 22.70 20.04 -7.87
CA THR A 15 23.32 19.59 -9.13
C THR A 15 22.87 18.17 -9.50
N ALA A 16 22.82 17.26 -8.53
CA ALA A 16 22.32 15.90 -8.73
C ALA A 16 20.86 15.90 -9.20
N LEU A 17 20.00 16.67 -8.51
CA LEU A 17 18.59 16.82 -8.87
C LEU A 17 18.41 17.42 -10.28
N LEU A 18 19.23 18.41 -10.65
CA LEU A 18 19.21 19.02 -11.97
C LEU A 18 19.56 18.01 -13.07
N GLY A 19 20.51 17.11 -12.81
CA GLY A 19 20.82 15.97 -13.67
C GLY A 19 19.64 15.02 -13.84
N GLU A 20 18.99 14.63 -12.75
CA GLU A 20 17.80 13.77 -12.77
C GLU A 20 16.64 14.40 -13.55
N LEU A 21 16.33 15.66 -13.30
CA LEU A 21 15.26 16.39 -14.00
C LEU A 21 15.56 16.53 -15.49
N THR A 22 16.82 16.81 -15.86
CA THR A 22 17.25 16.88 -17.26
C THR A 22 17.06 15.54 -17.96
N ALA A 23 17.36 14.43 -17.28
CA ALA A 23 17.14 13.09 -17.81
C ALA A 23 15.65 12.76 -17.95
N GLN A 24 14.82 13.13 -16.97
CA GLN A 24 13.37 12.89 -17.01
C GLN A 24 12.65 13.70 -18.09
N THR A 25 13.00 14.98 -18.26
CA THR A 25 12.32 15.87 -19.20
C THR A 25 12.96 15.90 -20.59
N MET A 26 14.17 15.33 -20.74
CA MET A 26 15.02 15.41 -21.93
C MET A 26 15.29 16.86 -22.39
N ARG A 27 15.23 17.82 -21.46
CA ARG A 27 15.45 19.26 -21.72
C ARG A 27 16.45 19.81 -20.72
N MET A 28 17.25 20.77 -21.16
CA MET A 28 18.18 21.48 -20.27
C MET A 28 17.38 22.21 -19.19
N GLN A 29 17.67 21.90 -17.93
CA GLN A 29 17.02 22.51 -16.76
C GLN A 29 17.96 23.50 -16.08
N THR A 30 17.39 24.48 -15.38
CA THR A 30 18.14 25.42 -14.53
C THR A 30 17.98 25.10 -13.05
N TYR A 31 18.85 25.67 -12.20
CA TYR A 31 18.70 25.55 -10.74
C TYR A 31 17.36 26.12 -10.25
N THR A 32 16.81 27.12 -10.94
CA THR A 32 15.49 27.67 -10.63
C THR A 32 14.41 26.62 -10.86
N ASP A 33 14.44 25.93 -12.00
CA ASP A 33 13.48 24.86 -12.32
C ASP A 33 13.59 23.69 -11.33
N ALA A 34 14.82 23.36 -10.92
CA ALA A 34 15.06 22.34 -9.90
C ALA A 34 14.49 22.74 -8.52
N ILE A 35 14.64 24.00 -8.13
CA ILE A 35 14.08 24.52 -6.87
C ILE A 35 12.55 24.56 -6.93
N GLU A 36 11.96 25.01 -8.03
CA GLU A 36 10.50 25.01 -8.23
C GLU A 36 9.93 23.58 -8.24
N SER A 37 10.62 22.64 -8.89
CA SER A 37 10.24 21.23 -8.85
C SER A 37 10.31 20.67 -7.43
N LEU A 38 11.36 21.01 -6.68
CA LEU A 38 11.48 20.61 -5.27
C LEU A 38 10.31 21.15 -4.46
N LEU A 39 10.03 22.46 -4.55
CA LEU A 39 8.96 23.10 -3.79
C LEU A 39 7.56 22.57 -4.16
N SER A 40 7.33 22.25 -5.43
CA SER A 40 6.04 21.74 -5.91
C SER A 40 5.81 20.26 -5.61
N GLN A 41 6.87 19.45 -5.61
CA GLN A 41 6.78 18.00 -5.33
C GLN A 41 6.96 17.69 -3.84
N SER A 42 7.61 18.58 -3.08
CA SER A 42 7.87 18.36 -1.66
C SER A 42 6.60 18.55 -0.84
N VAL A 43 6.27 17.56 -0.02
CA VAL A 43 5.29 17.69 1.05
C VAL A 43 6.06 18.07 2.32
N ILE A 44 5.82 19.29 2.82
CA ILE A 44 6.43 19.74 4.07
C ILE A 44 5.60 19.17 5.22
N LEU A 45 6.20 18.28 6.00
CA LEU A 45 5.58 17.70 7.18
C LEU A 45 6.00 18.47 8.45
N PRO A 46 5.11 18.59 9.45
CA PRO A 46 5.48 19.15 10.76
C PRO A 46 6.63 18.39 11.39
N SER A 47 7.55 19.11 12.04
CA SER A 47 8.72 18.53 12.71
C SER A 47 8.36 17.56 13.83
N GLU A 48 7.25 17.81 14.53
CA GLU A 48 6.73 16.92 15.58
C GLU A 48 6.39 15.53 15.01
N LEU A 49 5.67 15.49 13.89
CA LEU A 49 5.30 14.26 13.20
C LEU A 49 6.54 13.50 12.70
N LEU A 50 7.53 14.22 12.15
CA LEU A 50 8.78 13.60 11.72
C LEU A 50 9.53 12.96 12.91
N ALA A 51 9.54 13.62 14.07
CA ALA A 51 10.15 13.09 15.27
C ALA A 51 9.40 11.88 15.84
N ASP A 52 8.06 11.86 15.76
CA ASP A 52 7.25 10.69 16.11
C ASP A 52 7.56 9.49 15.20
N VAL A 53 7.67 9.72 13.90
CA VAL A 53 8.03 8.68 12.93
C VAL A 53 9.42 8.11 13.24
N GLU A 54 10.40 8.95 13.57
CA GLU A 54 11.73 8.46 13.98
C GLU A 54 11.68 7.61 15.23
N ARG A 55 11.01 8.08 16.28
CA ARG A 55 10.84 7.30 17.52
C ARG A 55 10.17 5.96 17.25
N PHE A 56 9.18 5.94 16.36
CA PHE A 56 8.49 4.72 15.98
C PHE A 56 9.40 3.74 15.23
N ILE A 57 10.20 4.22 14.27
CA ILE A 57 11.16 3.40 13.52
C ILE A 57 12.23 2.85 14.47
N GLU A 58 12.75 3.66 15.40
CA GLU A 58 13.74 3.23 16.37
C GLU A 58 13.19 2.18 17.35
N ALA A 59 11.95 2.32 17.79
CA ALA A 59 11.28 1.35 18.66
C ALA A 59 10.92 0.05 17.93
N ASN A 60 10.66 0.11 16.62
CA ASN A 60 10.16 -1.00 15.82
C ASN A 60 11.09 -1.38 14.66
N LYS A 61 12.41 -1.47 14.93
CA LYS A 61 13.42 -1.86 13.91
C LYS A 61 13.14 -3.20 13.23
N HIS A 62 12.39 -4.08 13.90
CA HIS A 62 11.97 -5.37 13.34
C HIS A 62 11.02 -5.25 12.13
N LEU A 63 10.39 -4.09 11.93
CA LEU A 63 9.53 -3.82 10.78
C LEU A 63 10.32 -3.48 9.50
N GLY A 64 11.64 -3.33 9.59
CA GLY A 64 12.52 -3.16 8.43
C GLY A 64 12.57 -1.75 7.85
N TYR A 65 11.84 -0.78 8.41
CA TYR A 65 11.95 0.62 8.00
C TYR A 65 13.32 1.18 8.37
N THR A 66 13.99 1.77 7.38
CA THR A 66 15.35 2.35 7.55
C THR A 66 15.36 3.86 7.51
N THR A 67 14.35 4.46 6.86
CA THR A 67 14.26 5.91 6.64
C THR A 67 12.83 6.40 6.89
N ARG A 68 12.70 7.69 7.23
CA ARG A 68 11.39 8.32 7.47
C ARG A 68 10.58 8.38 6.18
N GLU A 69 11.25 8.62 5.06
CA GLU A 69 10.69 8.73 3.72
C GLU A 69 10.06 7.41 3.29
N GLU A 70 10.69 6.28 3.61
CA GLU A 70 10.16 4.94 3.33
C GLU A 70 8.85 4.70 4.10
N PHE A 71 8.84 5.01 5.40
CA PHE A 71 7.66 4.89 6.24
C PHE A 71 6.49 5.76 5.75
N VAL A 72 6.76 7.04 5.49
CA VAL A 72 5.72 7.98 5.00
C VAL A 72 5.20 7.55 3.63
N ARG A 73 6.07 7.10 2.72
CA ARG A 73 5.66 6.62 1.39
C ARG A 73 4.74 5.41 1.50
N ASP A 74 5.05 4.47 2.39
CA ASP A 74 4.23 3.29 2.61
C ASP A 74 2.87 3.64 3.22
N ALA A 75 2.85 4.51 4.23
CA ALA A 75 1.61 5.00 4.85
C ALA A 75 0.68 5.70 3.83
N VAL A 76 1.23 6.54 2.96
CA VAL A 76 0.46 7.21 1.89
C VAL A 76 -0.05 6.21 0.87
N ARG A 77 0.79 5.24 0.44
CA ARG A 77 0.36 4.18 -0.48
C ARG A 77 -0.75 3.33 0.11
N TRP A 78 -0.64 2.97 1.38
CA TRP A 78 -1.68 2.23 2.10
C TRP A 78 -2.99 3.02 2.11
N ARG A 79 -2.95 4.31 2.45
CA ARG A 79 -4.16 5.16 2.44
C ARG A 79 -4.77 5.31 1.05
N LEU A 80 -3.96 5.40 0.00
CA LEU A 80 -4.46 5.46 -1.37
C LEU A 80 -5.09 4.14 -1.82
N ARG A 81 -4.49 2.99 -1.48
CA ARG A 81 -5.08 1.66 -1.76
C ARG A 81 -6.43 1.50 -1.08
N PHE A 82 -6.53 1.93 0.18
CA PHE A 82 -7.78 1.94 0.93
C PHE A 82 -8.86 2.78 0.23
N LEU A 83 -8.54 4.02 -0.16
CA LEU A 83 -9.52 4.93 -0.77
C LEU A 83 -9.91 4.56 -2.21
N LYS A 84 -9.04 3.86 -2.94
CA LYS A 84 -9.33 3.37 -4.30
C LYS A 84 -10.26 2.16 -4.31
N GLY A 85 -10.51 1.53 -3.17
CA GLY A 85 -11.35 0.34 -3.07
C GLY A 85 -10.71 -0.91 -3.67
N ASP A 86 -9.39 -0.90 -3.89
CA ASP A 86 -8.66 -2.05 -4.42
C ASP A 86 -8.69 -3.24 -3.43
N TYR A 87 -8.90 -2.95 -2.14
CA TYR A 87 -8.97 -3.94 -1.06
C TYR A 87 -9.98 -3.49 0.01
N GLU A 88 -10.83 -4.41 0.46
CA GLU A 88 -11.57 -4.29 1.71
C GLU A 88 -10.74 -4.90 2.85
N TYR A 89 -10.61 -4.15 3.95
CA TYR A 89 -9.88 -4.59 5.14
C TYR A 89 -10.86 -5.13 6.16
N LEU A 90 -10.57 -6.32 6.67
CA LEU A 90 -11.32 -6.94 7.76
C LEU A 90 -10.58 -6.63 9.05
N GLU A 91 -11.11 -5.70 9.86
CA GLU A 91 -10.56 -5.43 11.18
C GLU A 91 -10.97 -6.56 12.14
N ILE A 92 -9.97 -7.28 12.65
CA ILE A 92 -10.16 -8.32 13.66
C ILE A 92 -9.47 -7.83 14.93
N PRO A 93 -10.17 -7.77 16.08
CA PRO A 93 -9.54 -7.45 17.35
C PRO A 93 -8.36 -8.39 17.62
N ARG A 94 -7.21 -7.83 18.02
CA ARG A 94 -5.99 -8.62 18.22
C ARG A 94 -6.18 -9.81 19.15
N ALA A 95 -6.96 -9.65 20.22
CA ALA A 95 -7.26 -10.72 21.16
C ALA A 95 -8.04 -11.88 20.50
N GLU A 96 -8.94 -11.59 19.57
CA GLU A 96 -9.70 -12.60 18.83
C GLU A 96 -8.83 -13.28 17.79
N TYR A 97 -7.98 -12.51 17.09
CA TYR A 97 -7.02 -13.06 16.14
C TYR A 97 -6.07 -14.06 16.81
N GLU A 98 -5.50 -13.70 17.96
CA GLU A 98 -4.57 -14.55 18.71
C GLU A 98 -5.27 -15.82 19.23
N ARG A 99 -6.50 -15.69 19.74
CA ARG A 99 -7.31 -16.85 20.17
C ARG A 99 -7.65 -17.78 19.01
N LEU A 100 -8.03 -17.23 17.86
CA LEU A 100 -8.33 -18.00 16.67
C LEU A 100 -7.08 -18.70 16.14
N GLN A 101 -5.93 -18.02 16.16
CA GLN A 101 -4.66 -18.61 15.77
C GLN A 101 -4.28 -19.78 16.69
N GLN A 102 -4.51 -19.65 17.99
CA GLN A 102 -4.30 -20.74 18.94
C GLN A 102 -5.25 -21.91 18.67
N ALA A 103 -6.54 -21.64 18.47
CA ALA A 103 -7.52 -22.66 18.16
C ALA A 103 -7.18 -23.44 16.88
N LEU A 104 -6.74 -22.75 15.81
CA LEU A 104 -6.34 -23.39 14.55
C LEU A 104 -5.13 -24.33 14.72
N ARG A 105 -4.18 -23.95 15.60
CA ARG A 105 -3.03 -24.80 15.97
C ARG A 105 -3.47 -26.01 16.78
N ASP A 106 -4.28 -25.79 17.82
CA ASP A 106 -4.72 -26.83 18.74
C ASP A 106 -5.64 -27.85 18.05
N MET A 107 -6.39 -27.42 17.03
CA MET A 107 -7.24 -28.26 16.20
C MET A 107 -6.50 -28.98 15.07
N GLU A 108 -5.17 -28.84 14.97
CA GLU A 108 -4.32 -29.43 13.92
C GLU A 108 -4.85 -29.19 12.51
N THR A 109 -5.41 -28.00 12.28
CA THR A 109 -5.99 -27.65 10.98
C THR A 109 -4.91 -27.50 9.92
N PRO A 110 -5.22 -27.73 8.62
CA PRO A 110 -4.24 -27.62 7.55
C PRO A 110 -3.86 -26.17 7.20
N PHE A 111 -4.44 -25.18 7.89
CA PHE A 111 -4.21 -23.76 7.60
C PHE A 111 -2.92 -23.28 8.25
N LEU A 112 -2.13 -22.47 7.54
CA LEU A 112 -0.89 -21.87 8.09
C LEU A 112 -1.18 -20.84 9.19
N GLY A 113 -2.39 -20.28 9.21
CA GLY A 113 -2.82 -19.32 10.21
C GLY A 113 -4.20 -18.74 9.92
N VAL A 114 -4.59 -17.73 10.69
CA VAL A 114 -5.92 -17.10 10.59
C VAL A 114 -6.16 -16.47 9.23
N SER A 115 -5.15 -15.80 8.66
CA SER A 115 -5.28 -15.15 7.35
C SER A 115 -5.52 -16.19 6.23
N ASP A 116 -4.77 -17.29 6.25
CA ASP A 116 -4.91 -18.40 5.30
C ASP A 116 -6.27 -19.10 5.43
N PHE A 117 -6.73 -19.30 6.67
CA PHE A 117 -8.09 -19.80 6.94
C PHE A 117 -9.16 -18.90 6.31
N ILE A 118 -9.09 -17.59 6.54
CA ILE A 118 -10.06 -16.63 6.00
C ILE A 118 -10.03 -16.62 4.47
N GLU A 119 -8.85 -16.57 3.86
CA GLU A 119 -8.71 -16.61 2.40
C GLU A 119 -9.32 -17.88 1.80
N GLN A 120 -9.07 -19.03 2.41
CA GLN A 120 -9.61 -20.30 1.92
C GLN A 120 -11.13 -20.37 2.10
N GLN A 121 -11.69 -19.85 3.21
CA GLN A 121 -13.14 -19.76 3.37
C GLN A 121 -13.79 -18.86 2.32
N ILE A 122 -13.17 -17.72 2.01
CA ILE A 122 -13.64 -16.81 0.95
C ILE A 122 -13.68 -17.54 -0.39
N ARG A 123 -12.58 -18.19 -0.79
CA ARG A 123 -12.50 -18.92 -2.07
C ARG A 123 -13.53 -20.04 -2.15
N ASN A 124 -13.61 -20.89 -1.12
CA ASN A 124 -14.54 -22.00 -1.08
C ASN A 124 -16.01 -21.54 -1.21
N LEU A 125 -16.35 -20.39 -0.61
CA LEU A 125 -17.71 -19.85 -0.67
C LEU A 125 -18.03 -19.26 -2.04
N LEU A 126 -17.08 -18.56 -2.66
CA LEU A 126 -17.21 -18.06 -4.04
C LEU A 126 -17.32 -19.19 -5.06
N ASP A 127 -16.54 -20.27 -4.90
CA ASP A 127 -16.58 -21.44 -5.77
C ASP A 127 -17.95 -22.13 -5.70
N LYS A 128 -18.46 -22.36 -4.47
CA LYS A 128 -19.81 -22.91 -4.25
C LYS A 128 -20.90 -22.04 -4.88
N TYR A 129 -20.75 -20.71 -4.78
CA TYR A 129 -21.70 -19.79 -5.39
C TYR A 129 -21.64 -19.84 -6.92
N ALA A 130 -20.44 -19.97 -7.50
CA ALA A 130 -20.26 -20.13 -8.94
C ALA A 130 -20.87 -21.45 -9.45
N GLU A 131 -20.71 -22.55 -8.71
CA GLU A 131 -21.36 -23.83 -9.02
C GLU A 131 -22.89 -23.70 -8.96
N TRP A 132 -23.43 -23.07 -7.91
CA TRP A 132 -24.86 -22.83 -7.79
C TRP A 132 -25.44 -21.99 -8.95
N ILE A 133 -24.70 -20.98 -9.43
CA ILE A 133 -25.11 -20.21 -10.61
C ILE A 133 -25.17 -21.11 -11.85
N ARG A 134 -24.15 -21.95 -12.09
CA ARG A 134 -24.12 -22.85 -13.26
C ARG A 134 -25.27 -23.84 -13.23
N GLU A 135 -25.52 -24.47 -12.08
CA GLU A 135 -26.65 -25.39 -11.93
C GLU A 135 -27.98 -24.68 -12.19
N LYS A 136 -28.14 -23.44 -11.71
CA LYS A 136 -29.36 -22.65 -11.96
C LYS A 136 -29.53 -22.29 -13.43
N GLU A 137 -28.46 -21.92 -14.14
CA GLU A 137 -28.49 -21.61 -15.56
C GLU A 137 -28.78 -22.86 -16.43
N GLU A 138 -28.23 -24.02 -16.06
CA GLU A 138 -28.54 -25.30 -16.71
C GLU A 138 -30.02 -25.68 -16.50
N TYR A 139 -30.55 -25.56 -15.28
CA TYR A 139 -31.97 -25.81 -14.98
C TYR A 139 -32.93 -24.82 -15.67
N GLU A 140 -32.53 -23.57 -15.90
CA GLU A 140 -33.33 -22.58 -16.64
C GLU A 140 -33.22 -22.75 -18.16
N GLY A 141 -32.07 -23.20 -18.68
CA GLY A 141 -31.84 -23.54 -20.08
C GLY A 141 -32.57 -24.80 -20.56
N GLU A 142 -32.79 -25.77 -19.65
CA GLU A 142 -33.53 -27.01 -19.94
C GLU A 142 -35.06 -26.87 -19.92
N LYS A 143 -35.62 -25.70 -19.57
CA LYS A 143 -37.08 -25.49 -19.68
C LYS A 143 -37.47 -25.60 -21.16
N PRO A 144 -38.25 -26.62 -21.57
CA PRO A 144 -38.60 -26.80 -22.96
C PRO A 144 -39.42 -25.59 -23.38
N ARG A 145 -38.93 -24.85 -24.39
CA ARG A 145 -39.73 -23.88 -25.14
C ARG A 145 -40.99 -24.62 -25.59
N LYS A 146 -42.11 -24.41 -24.89
CA LYS A 146 -43.42 -24.93 -25.29
C LYS A 146 -43.68 -24.41 -26.70
N ARG A 147 -43.49 -25.28 -27.69
CA ARG A 147 -43.87 -25.05 -29.08
C ARG A 147 -45.38 -24.81 -29.08
N LYS A 148 -45.79 -23.59 -29.41
CA LYS A 148 -47.16 -23.27 -29.84
C LYS A 148 -47.38 -23.78 -31.25
#